data_AF-A0A7X9JL23-F1
#
_entry.id   AF-A0A7X9JL23-F1
#
_cell.length_a   1.000
_cell.length_b   1.000
_cell.length_c   1.000
_cell.angle_alpha   90.00
_cell.angle_beta   90.00
_cell.angle_gamma   90.00
#
_symmetry.space_group_name_H-M   'P 1'
#
loop_
_entity.id
_entity.type
_entity.pdbx_description
1 polymer ?
#
loop_
_entity_poly.entity_id
_entity_poly.type
_entity_poly.pdbx_seq_one_letter_code
_entity_poly.pdbx_strand_id
1 'polypeptide(L)'
;MEFLQDKGSRFESEDAPIIPPNMWMPYGLYSASGQDAVHSLRYNKFLTFVNTGKFNTGDRYTRIVNYDSKLLDFLAIKYVAVAKWKNAILDFEGKPSYKFNNPKFKTVFNDGRTMVLENTKAYPEIFSVKNFKIANSDNDFSKLFTLADLSNTVILENRPSHDEYSRDVKIDKYTKKGSFVSFSTFSDSNSFVVITISYLPGWNVYIDGKKQNIYRSDYTFIGVEIPSGNHEVVLKYEPESFKYGIYGFTVSLLLLILYLLYIKKNHTEQE
;
A
#
# COMPACT_ATOMS: atom_id res chain seq x y z
N MET A 1 -19.09 -0.07 -9.44
CA MET A 1 -17.92 -0.91 -9.12
C MET A 1 -17.17 -1.32 -10.37
N GLU A 2 -17.84 -1.82 -11.41
CA GLU A 2 -17.22 -2.23 -12.68
C GLU A 2 -16.27 -1.19 -13.28
N PHE A 3 -16.66 0.08 -13.30
CA PHE A 3 -15.80 1.19 -13.76
C PHE A 3 -14.43 1.21 -13.07
N LEU A 4 -14.37 0.98 -11.75
CA LEU A 4 -13.12 1.00 -11.00
C LEU A 4 -12.29 -0.25 -11.22
N GLN A 5 -12.95 -1.41 -11.40
CA GLN A 5 -12.28 -2.69 -11.64
C GLN A 5 -11.54 -2.69 -12.98
N ASP A 6 -12.17 -2.15 -14.02
CA ASP A 6 -11.57 -1.99 -15.35
C ASP A 6 -10.27 -1.17 -15.32
N LYS A 7 -10.16 -0.20 -14.40
CA LYS A 7 -8.98 0.68 -14.34
C LYS A 7 -7.79 0.10 -13.59
N GLY A 8 -7.98 -0.91 -12.73
CA GLY A 8 -6.90 -1.58 -12.00
C GLY A 8 -5.99 -0.68 -11.14
N SER A 9 -6.41 0.56 -10.85
CA SER A 9 -5.62 1.56 -10.12
C SER A 9 -6.07 1.67 -8.68
N ARG A 10 -5.22 2.19 -7.79
CA ARG A 10 -5.60 2.42 -6.40
C ARG A 10 -6.75 3.42 -6.31
N PHE A 11 -7.70 3.09 -5.45
CA PHE A 11 -8.96 3.78 -5.25
C PHE A 11 -9.09 4.23 -3.79
N GLU A 12 -9.90 5.25 -3.55
CA GLU A 12 -10.26 5.69 -2.20
C GLU A 12 -11.75 6.09 -2.15
N SER A 13 -12.39 5.98 -0.99
CA SER A 13 -13.76 6.47 -0.80
C SER A 13 -13.78 7.64 0.17
N GLU A 14 -14.58 8.66 -0.11
CA GLU A 14 -14.92 9.65 0.90
C GLU A 14 -15.55 8.98 2.13
N ASP A 15 -15.29 9.55 3.31
CA ASP A 15 -16.04 9.21 4.53
C ASP A 15 -17.48 9.73 4.43
N ALA A 16 -18.27 9.02 3.61
CA ALA A 16 -19.65 9.30 3.26
C ALA A 16 -20.40 7.98 3.00
N PRO A 17 -21.75 7.98 2.96
CA PRO A 17 -22.56 6.77 2.74
C PRO A 17 -22.49 6.24 1.30
N ILE A 18 -21.29 5.84 0.84
CA ILE A 18 -21.02 5.35 -0.51
C ILE A 18 -20.70 3.86 -0.46
N ILE A 19 -19.48 3.52 0.01
CA ILE A 19 -19.00 2.15 0.18
C ILE A 19 -18.37 2.07 1.57
N PRO A 20 -18.87 1.21 2.47
CA PRO A 20 -18.25 1.02 3.78
C PRO A 20 -16.80 0.54 3.68
N PRO A 21 -15.94 0.82 4.68
CA PRO A 21 -14.56 0.34 4.71
C PRO A 21 -14.44 -1.15 4.39
N ASN A 22 -13.43 -1.50 3.60
CA ASN A 22 -13.08 -2.87 3.19
C ASN A 22 -14.12 -3.59 2.28
N MET A 23 -15.31 -3.04 2.05
CA MET A 23 -16.32 -3.68 1.18
C MET A 23 -15.93 -3.72 -0.30
N TRP A 24 -14.85 -3.03 -0.68
CA TRP A 24 -14.26 -3.05 -2.02
C TRP A 24 -13.31 -4.24 -2.26
N MET A 25 -12.84 -4.93 -1.23
CA MET A 25 -11.86 -6.03 -1.36
C MET A 25 -12.37 -7.21 -2.20
N PRO A 26 -13.62 -7.69 -2.08
CA PRO A 26 -14.14 -8.78 -2.91
C PRO A 26 -14.14 -8.45 -4.41
N TYR A 27 -14.11 -7.15 -4.75
CA TYR A 27 -14.07 -6.64 -6.11
C TYR A 27 -12.65 -6.48 -6.65
N GLY A 28 -11.61 -6.84 -5.88
CA GLY A 28 -10.21 -6.70 -6.29
C GLY A 28 -9.72 -5.25 -6.30
N LEU A 29 -10.44 -4.34 -5.65
CA LEU A 29 -10.03 -2.94 -5.54
C LEU A 29 -9.09 -2.76 -4.34
N TYR A 30 -8.06 -1.92 -4.51
CA TYR A 30 -7.08 -1.62 -3.48
C TYR A 30 -7.25 -0.19 -2.99
N SER A 31 -7.31 -0.02 -1.67
CA SER A 31 -7.39 1.28 -1.01
C SER A 31 -6.19 1.50 -0.08
N ALA A 32 -5.86 2.77 0.16
CA ALA A 32 -4.89 3.15 1.18
C ALA A 32 -5.53 3.19 2.57
N SER A 33 -6.82 3.49 2.64
CA SER A 33 -7.62 3.45 3.86
C SER A 33 -8.22 2.06 4.13
N GLY A 34 -8.72 1.86 5.36
CA GLY A 34 -9.47 0.66 5.70
C GLY A 34 -9.88 0.61 7.17
N GLN A 35 -10.58 -0.46 7.51
CA GLN A 35 -10.84 -0.82 8.90
C GLN A 35 -10.03 -2.06 9.25
N ASP A 36 -9.11 -1.93 10.19
CA ASP A 36 -8.36 -3.08 10.72
C ASP A 36 -8.29 -2.97 12.25
N ALA A 37 -8.35 -4.11 12.92
CA ALA A 37 -8.09 -4.17 14.36
C ALA A 37 -6.58 -4.12 14.64
N VAL A 38 -5.77 -4.59 13.69
CA VAL A 38 -4.31 -4.74 13.83
C VAL A 38 -3.62 -4.00 12.68
N HIS A 39 -3.40 -2.70 12.86
CA HIS A 39 -2.63 -1.90 11.90
C HIS A 39 -1.15 -1.91 12.23
N SER A 40 -0.32 -1.79 11.19
CA SER A 40 1.05 -1.30 11.38
C SER A 40 1.00 0.10 12.00
N LEU A 41 1.54 0.24 13.22
CA LEU A 41 1.68 1.52 13.91
C LEU A 41 2.29 2.59 13.01
N ARG A 42 3.25 2.19 12.18
CA ARG A 42 3.97 3.09 11.28
C ARG A 42 3.12 3.55 10.10
N TYR A 43 2.37 2.64 9.48
CA TYR A 43 1.44 3.03 8.43
C TYR A 43 0.33 3.94 8.96
N ASN A 44 -0.17 3.65 10.16
CA ASN A 44 -1.16 4.47 10.83
C ASN A 44 -0.62 5.88 11.16
N LYS A 45 0.61 5.99 11.68
CA LYS A 45 1.30 7.28 11.85
C LYS A 45 1.45 8.05 10.53
N PHE A 46 1.80 7.36 9.44
CA PHE A 46 1.91 7.97 8.12
C PHE A 46 0.57 8.55 7.66
N LEU A 47 -0.53 7.81 7.74
CA LEU A 47 -1.84 8.32 7.35
C LEU A 47 -2.31 9.48 8.23
N THR A 48 -2.00 9.46 9.53
CA THR A 48 -2.23 10.62 10.40
C THR A 48 -1.43 11.84 9.94
N PHE A 49 -0.19 11.64 9.47
CA PHE A 49 0.62 12.71 8.88
C PHE A 49 0.02 13.22 7.57
N VAL A 50 -0.49 12.35 6.68
CA VAL A 50 -1.20 12.76 5.46
C VAL A 50 -2.38 13.69 5.79
N ASN A 51 -3.11 13.37 6.86
CA ASN A 51 -4.28 14.15 7.28
C ASN A 51 -3.93 15.45 7.99
N THR A 52 -2.94 15.43 8.89
CA THR A 52 -2.74 16.50 9.89
C THR A 52 -1.38 17.19 9.81
N GLY A 53 -0.44 16.67 9.02
CA GLY A 53 0.96 17.12 8.99
C GLY A 53 1.75 16.75 10.25
N LYS A 54 1.23 15.87 11.11
CA LYS A 54 1.90 15.41 12.33
C LYS A 54 1.85 13.89 12.45
N PHE A 55 2.97 13.28 12.86
CA PHE A 55 3.02 11.86 13.18
C PHE A 55 2.43 11.60 14.56
N ASN A 56 1.18 11.15 14.59
CA ASN A 56 0.50 10.72 15.81
C ASN A 56 -0.08 9.31 15.61
N THR A 57 -0.37 8.63 16.71
CA THR A 57 -1.18 7.42 16.67
C THR A 57 -2.61 7.80 16.30
N GLY A 58 -3.08 7.31 15.17
CA GLY A 58 -4.47 7.39 14.74
C GLY A 58 -5.35 6.35 15.42
N ASP A 59 -6.61 6.32 15.01
CA ASP A 59 -7.61 5.36 15.49
C ASP A 59 -7.54 4.05 14.68
N ARG A 60 -8.37 3.06 15.05
CA ARG A 60 -8.60 1.80 14.33
C ARG A 60 -9.17 2.01 12.92
N TYR A 61 -9.70 3.20 12.66
CA TYR A 61 -10.11 3.64 11.33
C TYR A 61 -8.98 4.46 10.71
N THR A 62 -8.20 3.83 9.83
CA THR A 62 -7.24 4.53 9.00
C THR A 62 -8.00 5.15 7.83
N ARG A 63 -8.44 6.41 7.96
CA ARG A 63 -9.16 7.15 6.91
C ARG A 63 -8.31 8.29 6.39
N ILE A 64 -8.52 8.65 5.12
CA ILE A 64 -7.96 9.87 4.54
C ILE A 64 -9.07 10.91 4.50
N VAL A 65 -8.84 12.04 5.15
CA VAL A 65 -9.80 13.16 5.21
C VAL A 65 -9.25 14.46 4.62
N ASN A 66 -7.93 14.52 4.38
CA ASN A 66 -7.27 15.65 3.71
C ASN A 66 -6.91 15.29 2.27
N TYR A 67 -7.85 15.50 1.34
CA TYR A 67 -7.66 15.18 -0.08
C TYR A 67 -6.76 16.17 -0.83
N ASP A 68 -6.47 17.33 -0.24
CA ASP A 68 -5.56 18.33 -0.79
C ASP A 68 -4.09 18.04 -0.50
N SER A 69 -3.80 17.12 0.43
CA SER A 69 -2.44 16.71 0.75
C SER A 69 -1.70 16.20 -0.49
N LYS A 70 -0.48 16.70 -0.73
CA LYS A 70 0.41 16.18 -1.78
C LYS A 70 0.78 14.71 -1.56
N LEU A 71 0.71 14.25 -0.30
CA LEU A 71 0.97 12.86 0.03
C LEU A 71 -0.17 11.92 -0.37
N LEU A 72 -1.38 12.44 -0.62
CA LEU A 72 -2.44 11.67 -1.28
C LEU A 72 -1.99 11.25 -2.68
N ASP A 73 -1.34 12.17 -3.40
CA ASP A 73 -0.88 11.95 -4.77
C ASP A 73 0.24 10.90 -4.79
N PHE A 74 1.15 10.98 -3.81
CA PHE A 74 2.22 10.01 -3.58
C PHE A 74 1.71 8.59 -3.26
N LEU A 75 0.56 8.46 -2.58
CA LEU A 75 -0.06 7.17 -2.27
C LEU A 75 -0.60 6.42 -3.50
N ALA A 76 -0.40 6.96 -4.70
CA ALA A 76 -0.88 6.43 -5.97
C ALA A 76 -2.42 6.33 -6.07
N ILE A 77 -3.14 7.11 -5.26
CA ILE A 77 -4.61 7.15 -5.25
C ILE A 77 -5.09 7.87 -6.50
N LYS A 78 -5.49 7.09 -7.51
CA LYS A 78 -5.88 7.59 -8.84
C LYS A 78 -7.35 7.95 -8.92
N TYR A 79 -8.22 7.21 -8.21
CA TYR A 79 -9.66 7.42 -8.23
C TYR A 79 -10.21 7.60 -6.83
N VAL A 80 -11.13 8.54 -6.65
CA VAL A 80 -11.83 8.78 -5.39
C VAL A 80 -13.34 8.76 -5.61
N ALA A 81 -14.08 7.88 -4.93
CA ALA A 81 -15.53 7.94 -4.92
C ALA A 81 -16.01 8.99 -3.92
N VAL A 82 -16.92 9.85 -4.35
CA VAL A 82 -17.41 10.98 -3.58
C VAL A 82 -18.94 11.04 -3.61
N ALA A 83 -19.54 11.53 -2.54
CA ALA A 83 -20.98 11.70 -2.47
C ALA A 83 -21.42 13.03 -3.07
N LYS A 84 -22.60 13.06 -3.66
CA LYS A 84 -23.24 14.27 -4.18
C LYS A 84 -24.16 14.87 -3.11
N TRP A 85 -23.95 16.14 -2.81
CA TRP A 85 -24.65 16.86 -1.75
C TRP A 85 -25.40 18.07 -2.31
N LYS A 86 -26.61 18.31 -1.81
CA LYS A 86 -27.42 19.53 -2.03
C LYS A 86 -28.08 19.88 -0.70
N ASN A 87 -27.88 21.10 -0.20
CA ASN A 87 -28.40 21.54 1.11
C ASN A 87 -28.08 20.56 2.27
N ALA A 88 -26.84 20.05 2.32
CA ALA A 88 -26.35 19.07 3.30
C ALA A 88 -27.06 17.70 3.30
N ILE A 89 -27.83 17.39 2.26
CA ILE A 89 -28.48 16.09 2.07
C ILE A 89 -27.94 15.42 0.81
N LEU A 90 -27.88 14.09 0.79
CA LEU A 90 -27.50 13.31 -0.39
C LEU A 90 -28.52 13.51 -1.51
N ASP A 91 -28.03 13.90 -2.69
CA ASP A 91 -28.90 14.36 -3.78
C ASP A 91 -28.39 13.89 -5.14
N PHE A 92 -29.32 13.59 -6.05
CA PHE A 92 -29.00 13.10 -7.40
C PHE A 92 -28.40 14.20 -8.30
N GLU A 93 -28.77 15.46 -8.08
CA GLU A 93 -28.26 16.64 -8.77
C GLU A 93 -27.23 17.41 -7.91
N GLY A 94 -26.87 16.86 -6.75
CA GLY A 94 -25.89 17.44 -5.86
C GLY A 94 -24.49 17.49 -6.48
N LYS A 95 -23.58 18.16 -5.78
CA LYS A 95 -22.16 18.26 -6.16
C LYS A 95 -21.28 17.65 -5.08
N PRO A 96 -20.04 17.24 -5.41
CA PRO A 96 -19.05 16.85 -4.41
C PRO A 96 -18.88 17.94 -3.34
N SER A 97 -18.47 17.53 -2.14
CA SER A 97 -18.20 18.46 -1.05
C SER A 97 -17.03 19.40 -1.39
N TYR A 98 -16.92 20.52 -0.66
CA TYR A 98 -15.84 21.52 -0.86
C TYR A 98 -14.43 20.92 -0.74
N LYS A 99 -14.30 19.75 -0.10
CA LYS A 99 -13.05 18.99 0.02
C LYS A 99 -12.47 18.56 -1.34
N PHE A 100 -13.26 18.60 -2.40
CA PHE A 100 -12.86 18.23 -3.76
C PHE A 100 -12.85 19.42 -4.74
N ASN A 101 -12.78 20.66 -4.24
CA ASN A 101 -12.69 21.86 -5.08
C ASN A 101 -11.35 22.01 -5.82
N ASN A 102 -10.35 21.20 -5.49
CA ASN A 102 -9.04 21.24 -6.10
C ASN A 102 -9.10 20.82 -7.58
N PRO A 103 -8.55 21.62 -8.52
CA PRO A 103 -8.61 21.33 -9.95
C PRO A 103 -7.89 20.03 -10.37
N LYS A 104 -7.11 19.42 -9.47
CA LYS A 104 -6.50 18.10 -9.72
C LYS A 104 -7.55 17.00 -9.87
N PHE A 105 -8.73 17.17 -9.28
CA PHE A 105 -9.81 16.21 -9.34
C PHE A 105 -10.73 16.48 -10.53
N LYS A 106 -10.86 15.49 -11.42
CA LYS A 106 -11.76 15.55 -12.59
C LYS A 106 -12.81 14.47 -12.51
N THR A 107 -14.07 14.81 -12.75
CA THR A 107 -15.14 13.80 -12.79
C THR A 107 -14.95 12.89 -14.00
N VAL A 108 -14.89 11.58 -13.75
CA VAL A 108 -14.75 10.55 -14.80
C VAL A 108 -15.92 9.57 -14.81
N PHE A 109 -16.71 9.53 -13.73
CA PHE A 109 -17.92 8.73 -13.64
C PHE A 109 -18.93 9.45 -12.74
N ASN A 110 -20.21 9.34 -13.06
CA ASN A 110 -21.30 9.95 -12.31
C ASN A 110 -22.52 9.02 -12.38
N ASP A 111 -23.00 8.59 -11.21
CA ASP A 111 -24.15 7.70 -11.12
C ASP A 111 -24.92 7.92 -9.81
N GLY A 112 -26.24 7.99 -9.89
CA GLY A 112 -27.12 8.10 -8.72
C GLY A 112 -26.76 9.29 -7.81
N ARG A 113 -26.28 9.02 -6.60
CA ARG A 113 -25.83 10.01 -5.59
C ARG A 113 -24.31 10.03 -5.40
N THR A 114 -23.58 9.43 -6.33
CA THR A 114 -22.13 9.22 -6.24
C THR A 114 -21.44 9.69 -7.51
N MET A 115 -20.21 10.18 -7.37
CA MET A 115 -19.30 10.42 -8.50
C MET A 115 -17.98 9.73 -8.24
N VAL A 116 -17.24 9.43 -9.31
CA VAL A 116 -15.81 9.09 -9.21
C VAL A 116 -15.01 10.22 -9.81
N LEU A 117 -14.05 10.70 -9.02
CA LEU A 117 -13.09 11.72 -9.42
C LEU A 117 -11.74 11.06 -9.71
N GLU A 118 -11.12 11.42 -10.82
CA GLU A 118 -9.74 11.10 -11.14
C GLU A 118 -8.80 12.14 -10.53
N ASN A 119 -7.82 11.69 -9.75
CA ASN A 119 -6.68 12.49 -9.35
C ASN A 119 -5.65 12.53 -10.49
N THR A 120 -5.57 13.68 -11.17
CA THR A 120 -4.64 13.89 -12.29
C THR A 120 -3.18 14.02 -11.85
N LYS A 121 -2.90 14.12 -10.55
CA LYS A 121 -1.54 14.23 -9.98
C LYS A 121 -1.05 12.94 -9.32
N ALA A 122 -1.86 11.88 -9.30
CA ALA A 122 -1.48 10.60 -8.68
C ALA A 122 -0.19 10.04 -9.28
N TYR A 123 0.71 9.60 -8.39
CA TYR A 123 1.94 8.93 -8.75
C TYR A 123 1.63 7.51 -9.24
N PRO A 124 2.47 6.89 -10.08
CA PRO A 124 2.39 5.46 -10.30
C PRO A 124 2.70 4.71 -9.00
N GLU A 125 2.19 3.47 -8.84
CA GLU A 125 2.48 2.66 -7.64
C GLU A 125 3.96 2.28 -7.50
N ILE A 126 4.70 2.32 -8.60
CA ILE A 126 6.12 2.02 -8.69
C ILE A 126 6.78 3.17 -9.46
N PHE A 127 7.77 3.82 -8.86
CA PHE A 127 8.52 4.89 -9.50
C PHE A 127 9.98 4.89 -9.05
N SER A 128 10.84 5.42 -9.91
CA SER A 128 12.26 5.64 -9.66
C SER A 128 12.53 7.06 -9.17
N VAL A 129 13.59 7.21 -8.37
CA VAL A 129 14.08 8.50 -7.87
C VAL A 129 15.56 8.66 -8.20
N LYS A 130 16.04 9.91 -8.23
CA LYS A 130 17.45 10.22 -8.49
C LYS A 130 18.29 10.26 -7.22
N ASN A 131 17.74 10.88 -6.18
CA ASN A 131 18.46 11.22 -4.95
C ASN A 131 17.83 10.54 -3.74
N PHE A 132 18.58 10.50 -2.64
CA PHE A 132 18.02 10.14 -1.34
C PHE A 132 18.38 11.17 -0.26
N LYS A 133 17.58 11.17 0.81
CA LYS A 133 17.87 11.84 2.08
C LYS A 133 17.74 10.85 3.22
N ILE A 134 18.53 11.02 4.26
CA ILE A 134 18.46 10.17 5.46
C ILE A 134 17.63 10.87 6.53
N ALA A 135 16.73 10.12 7.16
CA ALA A 135 15.92 10.55 8.29
C ALA A 135 16.02 9.52 9.41
N ASN A 136 16.28 10.00 10.63
CA ASN A 136 16.46 9.13 11.81
C ASN A 136 15.31 9.27 12.82
N SER A 137 14.39 10.21 12.60
CA SER A 137 13.28 10.50 13.51
C SER A 137 12.02 10.95 12.77
N ASP A 138 10.85 10.82 13.43
CA ASP A 138 9.57 11.34 12.93
C ASP A 138 9.67 12.85 12.59
N ASN A 139 10.48 13.61 13.34
CA ASN A 139 10.71 15.03 13.08
C ASN A 139 11.52 15.28 11.78
N ASP A 140 12.52 14.45 11.50
CA ASP A 140 13.30 14.55 10.25
C ASP A 140 12.41 14.22 9.05
N PHE A 141 11.60 13.16 9.15
CA PHE A 141 10.62 12.82 8.12
C PHE A 141 9.62 13.96 7.90
N SER A 142 9.11 14.57 8.96
CA SER A 142 8.15 15.69 8.86
C SER A 142 8.74 16.87 8.09
N LYS A 143 9.97 17.26 8.43
CA LYS A 143 10.71 18.32 7.73
C LYS A 143 10.94 17.95 6.27
N LEU A 144 11.43 16.74 6.00
CA LEU A 144 11.77 16.32 4.65
C LEU A 144 10.55 16.14 3.75
N PHE A 145 9.42 15.66 4.27
CA PHE A 145 8.16 15.61 3.49
C PHE A 145 7.64 16.99 3.10
N THR A 146 8.01 18.02 3.85
CA THR A 146 7.63 19.41 3.54
C THR A 146 8.59 20.05 2.53
N LEU A 147 9.89 19.70 2.60
CA LEU A 147 10.96 20.37 1.85
C LEU A 147 11.38 19.64 0.57
N ALA A 148 11.29 18.31 0.55
CA ALA A 148 11.79 17.49 -0.56
C ALA A 148 10.74 17.33 -1.66
N ASP A 149 11.22 17.26 -2.90
CA ASP A 149 10.45 16.78 -4.04
C ASP A 149 10.49 15.24 -4.06
N LEU A 150 9.41 14.62 -3.57
CA LEU A 150 9.27 13.16 -3.48
C LEU A 150 9.21 12.47 -4.85
N SER A 151 8.98 13.21 -5.93
CA SER A 151 9.14 12.64 -7.28
C SER A 151 10.61 12.37 -7.62
N ASN A 152 11.55 13.04 -6.96
CA ASN A 152 12.99 12.98 -7.26
C ASN A 152 13.85 12.42 -6.13
N THR A 153 13.33 12.48 -4.91
CA THR A 153 14.09 12.23 -3.70
C THR A 153 13.33 11.29 -2.80
N VAL A 154 13.91 10.13 -2.52
CA VAL A 154 13.38 9.21 -1.50
C VAL A 154 13.96 9.55 -0.13
N ILE A 155 13.16 9.40 0.93
CA ILE A 155 13.63 9.53 2.31
C ILE A 155 13.85 8.13 2.89
N LEU A 156 15.07 7.84 3.34
CA LEU A 156 15.50 6.52 3.81
C LEU A 156 15.97 6.57 5.27
N GLU A 157 15.89 5.45 5.97
CA GLU A 157 16.49 5.29 7.30
C GLU A 157 17.97 4.86 7.22
N ASN A 158 18.30 4.06 6.21
CA ASN A 158 19.64 3.51 6.01
C ASN A 158 20.21 4.02 4.70
N ARG A 159 21.52 4.32 4.68
CA ARG A 159 22.22 4.72 3.46
C ARG A 159 22.24 3.57 2.46
N PRO A 160 21.85 3.79 1.20
CA PRO A 160 21.93 2.77 0.17
C PRO A 160 23.36 2.69 -0.40
N SER A 161 23.60 1.78 -1.34
CA SER A 161 24.95 1.44 -1.81
C SER A 161 25.57 2.50 -2.73
N HIS A 162 24.75 3.34 -3.36
CA HIS A 162 25.18 4.36 -4.32
C HIS A 162 24.71 5.76 -3.91
N ASP A 163 25.42 6.79 -4.36
CA ASP A 163 25.11 8.19 -4.03
C ASP A 163 24.09 8.84 -4.98
N GLU A 164 24.00 8.34 -6.21
CA GLU A 164 23.03 8.79 -7.21
C GLU A 164 22.43 7.61 -7.99
N TYR A 165 21.20 7.78 -8.45
CA TYR A 165 20.44 6.78 -9.19
C TYR A 165 19.82 7.36 -10.47
N SER A 166 19.51 6.47 -11.42
CA SER A 166 18.72 6.83 -12.59
C SER A 166 17.26 7.05 -12.22
N ARG A 167 16.70 8.17 -12.68
CA ARG A 167 15.25 8.35 -12.73
C ARG A 167 14.66 7.68 -13.98
N ASP A 168 15.43 7.51 -15.04
CA ASP A 168 14.95 6.98 -16.31
C ASP A 168 14.93 5.45 -16.28
N VAL A 169 13.94 4.92 -15.56
CA VAL A 169 13.71 3.48 -15.41
C VAL A 169 12.42 3.12 -16.12
N LYS A 170 12.52 2.26 -17.13
CA LYS A 170 11.34 1.71 -17.78
C LYS A 170 10.79 0.58 -16.91
N ILE A 171 9.52 0.67 -16.54
CA ILE A 171 8.82 -0.38 -15.78
C ILE A 171 7.77 -1.01 -16.69
N ASP A 172 7.88 -2.32 -16.91
CA ASP A 172 6.98 -3.10 -17.75
C ASP A 172 6.47 -4.35 -16.98
N LYS A 173 5.45 -5.03 -17.53
CA LYS A 173 4.93 -6.32 -17.02
C LYS A 173 4.53 -6.31 -15.53
N TYR A 174 4.02 -5.18 -15.06
CA TYR A 174 3.56 -5.03 -13.68
C TYR A 174 2.38 -5.96 -13.36
N THR A 175 2.51 -6.77 -12.31
CA THR A 175 1.47 -7.65 -11.78
C THR A 175 1.41 -7.53 -10.26
N LYS A 176 0.20 -7.42 -9.72
CA LYS A 176 -0.05 -7.41 -8.27
C LYS A 176 -1.21 -8.34 -7.95
N LYS A 177 -0.95 -9.32 -7.08
CA LYS A 177 -1.92 -10.33 -6.64
C LYS A 177 -1.68 -10.67 -5.17
N GLY A 178 -2.47 -10.09 -4.28
CA GLY A 178 -2.38 -10.36 -2.84
C GLY A 178 -0.97 -10.11 -2.28
N SER A 179 -0.33 -11.18 -1.81
CA SER A 179 1.03 -11.19 -1.24
C SER A 179 2.18 -11.22 -2.27
N PHE A 180 1.86 -11.10 -3.57
CA PHE A 180 2.82 -11.18 -4.66
C PHE A 180 2.77 -9.94 -5.55
N VAL A 181 3.94 -9.37 -5.84
CA VAL A 181 4.11 -8.30 -6.82
C VAL A 181 5.30 -8.60 -7.70
N SER A 182 5.17 -8.38 -9.01
CA SER A 182 6.28 -8.52 -9.96
C SER A 182 6.25 -7.45 -11.02
N PHE A 183 7.42 -7.07 -11.53
CA PHE A 183 7.58 -6.16 -12.65
C PHE A 183 8.96 -6.34 -13.28
N SER A 184 9.08 -5.97 -14.55
CA SER A 184 10.37 -5.89 -15.25
C SER A 184 10.85 -4.45 -15.27
N THR A 185 12.17 -4.28 -15.17
CA THR A 185 12.82 -2.97 -15.24
C THR A 185 13.90 -2.95 -16.32
N PHE A 186 14.09 -1.79 -16.93
CA PHE A 186 15.25 -1.49 -17.77
C PHE A 186 15.79 -0.10 -17.44
N SER A 187 17.10 0.00 -17.25
CA SER A 187 17.80 1.27 -17.04
C SER A 187 19.28 1.12 -17.42
N ASP A 188 19.87 2.16 -18.01
CA ASP A 188 21.31 2.20 -18.33
C ASP A 188 22.19 2.48 -17.09
N SER A 189 21.59 2.69 -15.93
CA SER A 189 22.29 3.04 -14.69
C SER A 189 21.59 2.45 -13.47
N ASN A 190 22.32 2.33 -12.36
CA ASN A 190 21.75 1.85 -11.11
C ASN A 190 20.55 2.71 -10.70
N SER A 191 19.51 2.06 -10.21
CA SER A 191 18.20 2.66 -10.03
C SER A 191 17.71 2.43 -8.60
N PHE A 192 17.08 3.43 -8.01
CA PHE A 192 16.37 3.24 -6.75
C PHE A 192 14.88 3.35 -7.02
N VAL A 193 14.16 2.26 -6.77
CA VAL A 193 12.73 2.17 -7.06
C VAL A 193 11.95 2.12 -5.75
N VAL A 194 10.99 3.02 -5.62
CA VAL A 194 10.00 3.07 -4.54
C VAL A 194 8.74 2.36 -5.01
N ILE A 195 8.20 1.51 -4.16
CA ILE A 195 6.98 0.75 -4.38
C ILE A 195 6.02 1.13 -3.26
N THR A 196 4.84 1.67 -3.57
CA THR A 196 3.87 2.20 -2.59
C THR A 196 3.11 1.11 -1.82
N ILE A 197 3.84 0.08 -1.39
CA ILE A 197 3.42 -1.01 -0.51
C ILE A 197 4.09 -0.80 0.83
N SER A 198 3.29 -0.83 1.90
CA SER A 198 3.79 -0.67 3.26
C SER A 198 4.71 -1.84 3.64
N TYR A 199 5.93 -1.51 4.04
CA TYR A 199 6.90 -2.44 4.58
C TYR A 199 6.40 -3.05 5.90
N LEU A 200 6.34 -4.38 5.90
CA LEU A 200 6.06 -5.24 7.05
C LEU A 200 7.16 -6.32 7.13
N PRO A 201 7.55 -6.76 8.34
CA PRO A 201 8.41 -7.92 8.49
C PRO A 201 7.78 -9.13 7.79
N GLY A 202 8.54 -9.78 6.90
CA GLY A 202 8.07 -10.89 6.06
C GLY A 202 8.05 -10.57 4.57
N TRP A 203 8.07 -9.29 4.17
CA TRP A 203 8.34 -8.96 2.77
C TRP A 203 9.78 -9.32 2.40
N ASN A 204 9.94 -10.02 1.27
CA ASN A 204 11.20 -10.32 0.63
C ASN A 204 11.18 -9.77 -0.80
N VAL A 205 12.32 -9.25 -1.26
CA VAL A 205 12.51 -8.79 -2.64
C VAL A 205 13.56 -9.69 -3.29
N TYR A 206 13.30 -10.04 -4.55
CA TYR A 206 14.19 -10.81 -5.40
C TYR A 206 14.41 -10.05 -6.69
N ILE A 207 15.67 -9.95 -7.12
CA ILE A 207 16.06 -9.43 -8.44
C ILE A 207 16.71 -10.60 -9.18
N ASP A 208 16.13 -10.98 -10.32
CA ASP A 208 16.53 -12.15 -11.11
C ASP A 208 16.67 -13.43 -10.26
N GLY A 209 15.71 -13.63 -9.35
CA GLY A 209 15.66 -14.76 -8.42
C GLY A 209 16.61 -14.68 -7.23
N LYS A 210 17.49 -13.67 -7.14
CA LYS A 210 18.40 -13.48 -6.00
C LYS A 210 17.79 -12.53 -4.98
N LYS A 211 17.79 -12.93 -3.71
CA LYS A 211 17.26 -12.11 -2.61
C LYS A 211 18.08 -10.83 -2.46
N GLN A 212 17.39 -9.70 -2.32
CA GLN A 212 17.99 -8.38 -2.16
C GLN A 212 17.56 -7.71 -0.85
N ASN A 213 18.29 -6.66 -0.48
CA ASN A 213 17.97 -5.83 0.67
C ASN A 213 16.74 -4.95 0.38
N ILE A 214 15.87 -4.83 1.39
CA ILE A 214 14.75 -3.88 1.36
C ILE A 214 15.15 -2.64 2.13
N TYR A 215 14.91 -1.49 1.53
CA TYR A 215 15.05 -0.19 2.16
C TYR A 215 13.67 0.32 2.56
N ARG A 216 13.51 0.71 3.83
CA ARG A 216 12.30 1.40 4.26
C ARG A 216 12.33 2.82 3.71
N SER A 217 11.41 3.10 2.79
CA SER A 217 11.37 4.31 1.98
C SER A 217 10.16 5.16 2.32
N ASP A 218 10.32 6.47 2.33
CA ASP A 218 9.26 7.46 2.56
C ASP A 218 8.38 7.07 3.75
N TYR A 219 9.06 6.90 4.88
CA TYR A 219 8.53 6.50 6.16
C TYR A 219 8.12 5.03 6.26
N THR A 220 7.28 4.50 5.37
CA THR A 220 6.66 3.18 5.57
C THR A 220 6.68 2.27 4.35
N PHE A 221 7.15 2.71 3.20
CA PHE A 221 7.07 1.96 1.95
C PHE A 221 8.31 1.12 1.68
N ILE A 222 8.22 0.24 0.68
CA ILE A 222 9.33 -0.58 0.21
C ILE A 222 10.12 0.20 -0.84
N GLY A 223 11.44 0.23 -0.68
CA GLY A 223 12.37 0.66 -1.71
C GLY A 223 13.45 -0.38 -1.97
N VAL A 224 13.96 -0.38 -3.19
CA VAL A 224 14.89 -1.40 -3.69
C VAL A 224 15.93 -0.73 -4.59
N GLU A 225 17.20 -1.08 -4.37
CA GLU A 225 18.27 -0.81 -5.34
C GLU A 225 18.24 -1.87 -6.44
N ILE A 226 18.16 -1.42 -7.68
CA ILE A 226 18.18 -2.26 -8.87
C ILE A 226 19.44 -1.90 -9.68
N PRO A 227 20.31 -2.87 -10.01
CA PRO A 227 21.46 -2.61 -10.87
C PRO A 227 21.05 -2.11 -12.26
N SER A 228 21.99 -1.50 -12.97
CA SER A 228 21.83 -1.19 -14.40
C SER A 228 21.59 -2.46 -15.22
N GLY A 229 20.72 -2.38 -16.22
CA GLY A 229 20.42 -3.48 -17.13
C GLY A 229 18.92 -3.81 -17.14
N ASN A 230 18.61 -5.01 -17.66
CA ASN A 230 17.26 -5.56 -17.64
C ASN A 230 17.13 -6.51 -16.44
N HIS A 231 16.13 -6.27 -15.60
CA HIS A 231 15.93 -7.07 -14.39
C HIS A 231 14.47 -7.40 -14.16
N GLU A 232 14.20 -8.62 -13.69
CA GLU A 232 12.92 -9.00 -13.12
C GLU A 232 12.93 -8.80 -11.61
N VAL A 233 12.01 -7.98 -11.10
CA VAL A 233 11.84 -7.72 -9.68
C VAL A 233 10.59 -8.44 -9.20
N VAL A 234 10.74 -9.21 -8.12
CA VAL A 234 9.66 -9.97 -7.50
C VAL A 234 9.63 -9.71 -6.00
N LEU A 235 8.46 -9.33 -5.49
CA LEU A 235 8.17 -9.15 -4.08
C LEU A 235 7.22 -10.24 -3.61
N LYS A 236 7.58 -10.88 -2.50
CA LYS A 236 6.77 -11.91 -1.86
C LYS A 236 6.64 -11.62 -0.38
N TYR A 237 5.42 -11.70 0.14
CA TYR A 237 5.17 -11.65 1.58
C TYR A 237 5.18 -13.07 2.16
N GLU A 238 6.27 -13.42 2.84
CA GLU A 238 6.56 -14.74 3.40
C GLU A 238 6.94 -14.60 4.89
N PRO A 239 5.99 -14.27 5.78
CA PRO A 239 6.27 -14.05 7.19
C PRO A 239 6.67 -15.36 7.89
N GLU A 240 7.69 -15.31 8.74
CA GLU A 240 8.16 -16.46 9.53
C GLU A 240 7.06 -17.00 10.48
N SER A 241 6.15 -16.13 10.95
CA SER A 241 5.01 -16.53 11.77
C SER A 241 4.10 -17.56 11.09
N PHE A 242 3.94 -17.48 9.77
CA PHE A 242 3.15 -18.45 9.02
C PHE A 242 3.83 -19.83 9.01
N LYS A 243 5.16 -19.88 8.90
CA LYS A 243 5.93 -21.14 8.98
C LYS A 243 5.79 -21.77 10.37
N TYR A 244 5.92 -20.97 11.43
CA TYR A 244 5.71 -21.46 12.80
C TYR A 244 4.28 -21.95 13.03
N GLY A 245 3.29 -21.28 12.44
CA GLY A 245 1.89 -21.72 12.48
C GLY A 245 1.69 -23.09 11.83
N ILE A 246 2.30 -23.34 10.67
CA ILE A 246 2.27 -24.66 10.02
C ILE A 246 2.91 -25.73 10.91
N TYR A 247 4.10 -25.45 11.47
CA TYR A 247 4.76 -26.42 12.37
C TYR A 247 3.90 -26.74 13.58
N GLY A 248 3.35 -25.71 14.25
CA GLY A 248 2.44 -25.90 15.38
C GLY A 248 1.21 -26.73 15.00
N PHE A 249 0.56 -26.41 13.89
CA PHE A 249 -0.58 -27.17 13.38
C PHE A 249 -0.23 -28.64 13.11
N THR A 250 0.88 -28.91 12.44
CA THR A 250 1.30 -30.28 12.14
C THR A 250 1.56 -31.10 13.40
N VAL A 251 2.22 -30.52 14.41
CA VAL A 251 2.46 -31.18 15.70
C VAL A 251 1.15 -31.43 16.44
N SER A 252 0.26 -30.44 16.53
CA SER A 252 -1.05 -30.60 17.16
C SER A 252 -1.90 -31.67 16.48
N LEU A 253 -1.88 -31.72 15.14
CA LEU A 253 -2.62 -32.72 14.38
C LEU A 253 -2.06 -34.14 14.62
N LEU A 254 -0.74 -34.29 14.65
CA LEU A 254 -0.09 -35.57 14.97
C LEU A 254 -0.45 -36.04 16.38
N LEU A 255 -0.40 -35.15 17.37
CA LEU A 255 -0.79 -35.48 18.75
C LEU A 255 -2.26 -35.88 18.85
N LEU A 256 -3.14 -35.19 18.13
CA LEU A 256 -4.57 -35.54 18.08
C LEU A 256 -4.78 -36.93 17.46
N ILE A 257 -4.11 -37.25 16.35
CA ILE A 257 -4.19 -38.57 15.72
C ILE A 257 -3.69 -39.66 16.68
N LEU A 258 -2.55 -39.46 17.33
CA LEU A 258 -2.00 -40.40 18.32
C LEU A 258 -2.96 -40.62 19.49
N TYR A 259 -3.59 -39.55 19.98
CA TYR A 259 -4.59 -39.62 21.04
C TYR A 259 -5.84 -40.41 20.62
N LEU A 260 -6.35 -40.18 19.40
CA LEU A 260 -7.49 -40.93 18.87
C LEU A 260 -7.17 -42.42 18.67
N LEU A 261 -5.95 -42.74 18.20
CA LEU A 261 -5.48 -44.12 18.07
C LEU A 261 -5.34 -44.82 19.43
N TYR A 262 -4.87 -44.09 20.45
CA TYR A 262 -4.78 -44.59 21.82
C TYR A 262 -6.17 -44.93 22.39
N ILE A 263 -7.16 -44.05 22.21
CA ILE A 263 -8.55 -44.33 22.64
C ILE A 263 -9.11 -45.54 21.91
N LYS A 264 -8.95 -45.61 20.58
CA LYS A 264 -9.47 -46.72 19.78
C LYS A 264 -8.89 -48.06 20.21
N LYS A 265 -7.59 -48.12 20.50
CA LYS A 265 -6.93 -49.35 20.98
C LYS A 265 -7.56 -49.81 22.29
N ASN A 266 -7.68 -48.92 23.27
CA ASN A 266 -8.22 -49.26 24.58
C ASN A 266 -9.70 -49.65 24.55
N HIS A 267 -10.47 -49.11 23.59
CA HIS A 267 -11.88 -49.48 23.42
C HIS A 267 -12.06 -50.85 22.73
N THR A 268 -11.09 -51.29 21.92
CA THR A 268 -11.12 -52.61 21.25
C THR A 268 -10.69 -53.74 22.20
N GLU A 269 -9.93 -53.42 23.26
CA GLU A 269 -9.52 -54.40 24.29
C GLU A 269 -10.62 -54.65 25.37
N GLN A 270 -11.73 -53.91 25.32
CA GLN A 270 -12.85 -54.02 26.28
C GLN A 270 -14.11 -54.72 25.72
N GLU A 271 -14.12 -55.08 24.44
CA GLU A 271 -15.14 -55.95 23.79
C GLU A 271 -14.59 -57.36 23.57
#